data_AF-C9RR90-F1
#
_entry.id   AF-C9RR90-F1
#
_cell.length_a   1.000
_cell.length_b   1.000
_cell.length_c   1.000
_cell.angle_alpha   90.00
_cell.angle_beta   90.00
_cell.angle_gamma   90.00
#
_symmetry.space_group_name_H-M   'P 1'
#
loop_
_entity.id
_entity.type
_entity.pdbx_description
1 polymer ?
#
loop_
_entity_poly.entity_id
_entity_poly.type
_entity_poly.pdbx_seq_one_letter_code
_entity_poly.pdbx_strand_id
1 'polypeptide(L)'
;MRKLVLCCLAVLIFSSALWAKTEYFILPVQLHGVHGDYAKRIVALIKEYATIDGYAIVKSEENCDYLLQIKLIREEVGVAVVIEKRKKNEKVVWSYGHIAYEPNDFIPIVSYVSRKIK
;
A
#
# COMPACT_ATOMS: atom_id res chain seq x y z
N MET A 1 6.12 -54.70 2.64
CA MET A 1 6.53 -53.40 3.23
C MET A 1 6.49 -52.33 2.15
N ARG A 2 5.50 -51.42 2.12
CA ARG A 2 5.46 -50.21 1.26
C ARG A 2 4.12 -49.46 1.44
N LYS A 3 3.95 -48.73 2.55
CA LYS A 3 2.87 -47.73 2.72
C LYS A 3 3.30 -46.70 3.77
N LEU A 4 4.32 -45.89 3.50
CA LEU A 4 4.81 -44.88 4.45
C LEU A 4 5.64 -43.79 3.74
N VAL A 5 5.16 -43.27 2.60
CA VAL A 5 5.86 -42.17 1.90
C VAL A 5 4.92 -41.04 1.45
N LEU A 6 3.60 -41.25 1.44
CA LEU A 6 2.68 -40.24 0.87
C LEU A 6 2.26 -39.10 1.82
N CYS A 7 2.51 -39.17 3.14
CA CYS A 7 1.98 -38.18 4.08
C CYS A 7 2.84 -36.92 4.27
N CYS A 8 4.14 -36.95 3.94
CA CYS A 8 5.03 -35.82 4.23
C CYS A 8 5.01 -34.70 3.17
N LEU A 9 4.47 -34.95 1.96
CA LEU A 9 4.50 -33.97 0.88
C LEU A 9 3.39 -32.91 1.00
N ALA A 10 2.25 -33.26 1.60
CA ALA A 10 1.10 -32.37 1.72
C ALA A 10 1.29 -31.26 2.78
N VAL A 11 2.19 -31.46 3.75
CA VAL A 11 2.42 -30.49 4.85
C VAL A 11 3.28 -29.30 4.39
N LEU A 12 4.22 -29.50 3.45
CA LEU A 12 5.10 -28.42 2.97
C LEU A 12 4.39 -27.40 2.06
N ILE A 13 3.31 -27.80 1.38
CA ILE A 13 2.58 -26.93 0.45
C ILE A 13 1.62 -25.99 1.22
N PHE A 14 1.19 -26.37 2.44
CA PHE A 14 0.33 -25.52 3.28
C PHE A 14 1.10 -24.49 4.13
N SER A 15 2.42 -24.65 4.30
CA SER A 15 3.24 -23.74 5.11
C SER A 15 3.61 -22.44 4.40
N SER A 16 3.58 -22.38 3.06
CA SER A 16 3.92 -21.18 2.28
C SER A 16 2.81 -20.13 2.26
N ALA A 17 1.56 -20.52 2.51
CA ALA A 17 0.42 -19.60 2.58
C ALA A 17 0.46 -18.69 3.82
N LEU A 18 1.20 -19.05 4.87
CA LEU A 18 1.24 -18.31 6.13
C LEU A 18 2.17 -17.06 6.11
N TRP A 19 2.91 -16.84 5.01
CA TRP A 19 3.90 -15.76 4.89
C TRP A 19 3.69 -14.88 3.65
N ALA A 20 2.55 -15.00 2.97
CA ALA A 20 2.24 -14.13 1.85
C ALA A 20 2.04 -12.69 2.36
N LYS A 21 2.97 -11.79 1.98
CA LYS A 21 2.82 -10.36 2.23
C LYS A 21 1.63 -9.86 1.42
N THR A 22 0.80 -8.99 2.00
CA THR A 22 -0.23 -8.31 1.21
C THR A 22 0.41 -7.46 0.13
N GLU A 23 -0.04 -7.62 -1.11
CA GLU A 23 0.51 -6.95 -2.28
C GLU A 23 -0.37 -5.76 -2.68
N TYR A 24 0.25 -4.59 -2.84
CA TYR A 24 -0.41 -3.36 -3.21
C TYR A 24 0.12 -2.83 -4.54
N PHE A 25 -0.78 -2.42 -5.43
CA PHE A 25 -0.42 -1.63 -6.60
C PHE A 25 -0.78 -0.16 -6.35
N ILE A 26 0.19 0.75 -6.54
CA ILE A 26 -0.06 2.19 -6.40
C ILE A 26 -0.61 2.71 -7.73
N LEU A 27 -1.85 3.18 -7.71
CA LEU A 27 -2.46 3.86 -8.86
C LEU A 27 -1.78 5.21 -9.12
N PRO A 28 -1.90 5.77 -10.34
CA PRO A 28 -1.42 7.13 -10.62
C PRO A 28 -1.92 8.13 -9.57
N VAL A 29 -0.99 8.90 -9.00
CA VAL A 29 -1.33 9.90 -7.99
C VAL A 29 -2.17 11.00 -8.63
N GLN A 30 -3.34 11.26 -8.05
CA GLN A 30 -4.23 12.33 -8.51
C GLN A 30 -3.77 13.66 -7.91
N LEU A 31 -3.45 14.63 -8.76
CA LEU A 31 -2.95 15.95 -8.35
C LEU A 31 -3.96 17.04 -8.71
N HIS A 32 -4.35 17.84 -7.72
CA HIS A 32 -5.21 19.01 -7.91
C HIS A 32 -4.50 20.24 -7.37
N GLY A 33 -3.85 21.01 -8.25
CA GLY A 33 -3.10 22.22 -7.85
C GLY A 33 -1.80 21.98 -7.08
N VAL A 34 -1.30 20.73 -7.05
CA VAL A 34 -0.07 20.33 -6.35
C VAL A 34 1.04 19.99 -7.35
N HIS A 35 2.28 20.40 -7.06
CA HIS A 35 3.43 20.09 -7.91
C HIS A 35 3.76 18.59 -7.93
N GLY A 36 4.20 18.06 -9.09
CA GLY A 36 4.46 16.63 -9.28
C GLY A 36 5.53 16.03 -8.35
N ASP A 37 6.44 16.84 -7.82
CA ASP A 37 7.46 16.33 -6.89
C ASP A 37 6.90 15.88 -5.55
N TYR A 38 5.74 16.42 -5.13
CA TYR A 38 5.03 15.93 -3.95
C TYR A 38 4.53 14.49 -4.18
N ALA A 39 4.08 14.18 -5.40
CA ALA A 39 3.68 12.82 -5.78
C ALA A 39 4.85 11.84 -5.68
N LYS A 40 6.02 12.21 -6.23
CA LYS A 40 7.23 11.39 -6.16
C LYS A 40 7.64 11.14 -4.71
N ARG A 41 7.61 12.19 -3.88
CA ARG A 41 7.98 12.12 -2.47
C ARG A 41 7.06 11.19 -1.67
N ILE A 42 5.74 11.35 -1.78
CA ILE A 42 4.82 10.50 -1.01
C ILE A 42 4.87 9.04 -1.46
N VAL A 43 5.04 8.77 -2.77
CA VAL A 43 5.19 7.41 -3.29
C VAL A 43 6.50 6.77 -2.81
N ALA A 44 7.60 7.53 -2.75
CA ALA A 44 8.86 7.04 -2.20
C ALA A 44 8.73 6.64 -0.73
N LEU A 45 8.11 7.51 0.09
CA LEU A 45 7.84 7.22 1.49
C LEU A 45 6.95 5.98 1.67
N ILE A 46 5.90 5.82 0.88
CA ILE A 46 5.01 4.64 0.98
C ILE A 46 5.79 3.35 0.70
N LYS A 47 6.71 3.35 -0.27
CA LYS A 47 7.55 2.18 -0.58
C LYS A 47 8.54 1.86 0.53
N GLU A 48 9.12 2.90 1.13
CA GLU A 48 10.02 2.77 2.29
C GLU A 48 9.28 2.11 3.47
N TYR A 49 8.13 2.67 3.86
CA TYR A 49 7.34 2.16 4.98
C TYR A 49 6.71 0.80 4.72
N ALA A 50 6.37 0.48 3.47
CA ALA A 50 5.94 -0.88 3.08
C ALA A 50 6.97 -1.94 3.47
N THR A 51 8.25 -1.64 3.22
CA THR A 51 9.36 -2.53 3.53
C THR A 51 9.50 -2.73 5.04
N ILE A 52 9.26 -1.67 5.82
CA ILE A 52 9.32 -1.69 7.29
C ILE A 52 8.14 -2.47 7.90
N ASP A 53 6.92 -2.20 7.45
CA ASP A 53 5.70 -2.75 8.07
C ASP A 53 5.30 -4.14 7.53
N GLY A 54 5.92 -4.58 6.44
CA GLY A 54 5.87 -5.97 5.98
C GLY A 54 4.82 -6.26 4.91
N TYR A 55 4.42 -5.27 4.12
CA TYR A 55 3.64 -5.47 2.88
C TYR A 55 4.47 -5.15 1.64
N ALA A 56 4.00 -5.52 0.45
CA ALA A 56 4.74 -5.32 -0.80
C ALA A 56 4.06 -4.29 -1.69
N ILE A 57 4.86 -3.45 -2.37
CA ILE A 57 4.41 -2.63 -3.50
C ILE A 57 4.83 -3.31 -4.79
N VAL A 58 3.87 -3.73 -5.61
CA VAL A 58 4.11 -4.43 -6.87
C VAL A 58 4.09 -3.48 -8.06
N LYS A 59 4.70 -3.90 -9.18
CA LYS A 59 4.82 -3.10 -10.41
C LYS A 59 3.63 -3.23 -11.37
N SER A 60 2.79 -4.25 -11.20
CA SER A 60 1.64 -4.53 -12.06
C SER A 60 0.39 -4.66 -11.20
N GLU A 61 -0.73 -4.13 -11.71
CA GLU A 61 -2.04 -4.23 -11.09
C GLU A 61 -2.54 -5.69 -10.99
N GLU A 62 -2.16 -6.54 -11.94
CA GLU A 62 -2.57 -7.95 -11.99
C GLU A 62 -2.09 -8.72 -10.75
N ASN A 63 -0.90 -8.36 -10.25
CA ASN A 63 -0.18 -9.02 -9.16
C ASN A 63 -0.43 -8.36 -7.80
N CYS A 64 -1.50 -7.58 -7.61
CA CYS A 64 -1.82 -7.02 -6.30
C CYS A 64 -3.02 -7.71 -5.66
N ASP A 65 -3.17 -7.58 -4.34
CA ASP A 65 -4.40 -7.87 -3.62
C ASP A 65 -5.31 -6.63 -3.58
N TYR A 66 -4.70 -5.45 -3.46
CA TYR A 66 -5.38 -4.17 -3.32
C TYR A 66 -4.74 -3.07 -4.17
N LEU A 67 -5.57 -2.11 -4.56
CA LEU A 67 -5.15 -0.86 -5.17
C LEU A 67 -4.98 0.21 -4.09
N LEU A 68 -3.92 1.01 -4.20
CA LEU A 68 -3.68 2.16 -3.35
C LEU A 68 -3.82 3.43 -4.18
N GLN A 69 -4.91 4.17 -3.97
CA GLN A 69 -5.12 5.47 -4.61
C GLN A 69 -4.64 6.58 -3.68
N ILE A 70 -3.79 7.46 -4.21
CA ILE A 70 -3.31 8.64 -3.51
C ILE A 70 -3.86 9.87 -4.23
N LYS A 71 -4.39 10.83 -3.47
CA LYS A 71 -4.88 12.12 -3.97
C LYS A 71 -4.20 13.23 -3.19
N LEU A 72 -3.63 14.19 -3.90
CA LEU A 72 -3.04 15.39 -3.32
C LEU A 72 -3.80 16.60 -3.85
N ILE A 73 -4.41 17.37 -2.95
CA ILE A 73 -5.25 18.51 -3.28
C ILE A 73 -4.68 19.73 -2.58
N ARG A 74 -4.37 20.79 -3.33
CA ARG A 74 -3.90 22.05 -2.77
C ARG A 74 -5.07 22.75 -2.07
N GLU A 75 -4.89 23.02 -0.79
CA GLU A 75 -5.80 23.80 0.05
C GLU A 75 -5.16 25.14 0.39
N GLU A 76 -5.93 26.08 0.95
CA GLU A 76 -5.44 27.43 1.32
C GLU A 76 -4.21 27.38 2.23
N VAL A 77 -4.19 26.41 3.16
CA VAL A 77 -3.16 26.32 4.21
C VAL A 77 -2.17 25.17 4.00
N GLY A 78 -2.31 24.37 2.93
CA GLY A 78 -1.46 23.18 2.79
C GLY A 78 -1.85 22.27 1.62
N VAL A 79 -1.57 20.98 1.78
CA VAL A 79 -1.95 19.93 0.83
C VAL A 79 -2.77 18.88 1.57
N ALA A 80 -4.05 18.74 1.21
CA ALA A 80 -4.85 17.60 1.64
C ALA A 80 -4.34 16.33 0.96
N VAL A 81 -3.92 15.37 1.78
CA VAL A 81 -3.45 14.05 1.39
C VAL A 81 -4.53 13.05 1.70
N VAL A 82 -5.11 12.43 0.67
CA VAL A 82 -6.08 11.35 0.81
C VAL A 82 -5.48 10.06 0.27
N ILE A 83 -5.47 9.01 1.09
CA ILE A 83 -4.98 7.69 0.71
C ILE A 83 -6.11 6.68 0.91
N GLU A 84 -6.45 5.96 -0.15
CA GLU A 84 -7.53 5.00 -0.18
C GLU A 84 -6.99 3.60 -0.50
N LYS A 85 -7.40 2.63 0.31
CA LYS A 85 -7.28 1.21 0.00
C LYS A 85 -8.53 0.79 -0.76
N ARG A 86 -8.35 0.24 -1.94
CA ARG A 86 -9.40 -0.18 -2.86
C ARG A 86 -9.25 -1.64 -3.23
N LYS A 87 -10.37 -2.32 -3.46
CA LYS A 87 -10.38 -3.63 -4.13
C LYS A 87 -10.09 -3.44 -5.62
N LYS A 88 -9.77 -4.52 -6.33
CA LYS A 88 -9.57 -4.52 -7.80
C LYS A 88 -10.77 -4.01 -8.59
N ASN A 89 -11.99 -4.17 -8.07
CA ASN A 89 -13.20 -3.58 -8.66
C ASN A 89 -13.41 -2.10 -8.29
N GLU A 90 -12.32 -1.41 -7.94
CA GLU A 90 -12.24 -0.01 -7.51
C GLU A 90 -13.02 0.39 -6.25
N LYS A 91 -13.75 -0.54 -5.62
CA LYS A 91 -14.50 -0.26 -4.39
C LYS A 91 -13.54 0.13 -3.27
N VAL A 92 -13.75 1.32 -2.70
CA VAL A 92 -13.05 1.79 -1.51
C VAL A 92 -13.42 0.91 -0.32
N VAL A 93 -12.42 0.37 0.37
CA VAL A 93 -12.60 -0.42 1.60
C VAL A 93 -12.06 0.29 2.83
N TRP A 94 -11.13 1.23 2.63
CA TRP A 94 -10.62 2.09 3.69
C TRP A 94 -10.08 3.39 3.08
N SER A 95 -10.20 4.48 3.82
CA SER A 95 -9.73 5.80 3.42
C SER A 95 -9.18 6.54 4.62
N TYR A 96 -8.14 7.33 4.39
CA TYR A 96 -7.57 8.25 5.36
C TYR A 96 -7.27 9.57 4.67
N GLY A 97 -7.66 10.66 5.31
CA GLY A 97 -7.40 12.03 4.86
C GLY A 97 -6.71 12.84 5.95
N HIS A 98 -5.68 13.60 5.58
CA HIS A 98 -4.98 14.51 6.50
C HIS A 98 -4.39 15.70 5.72
N ILE A 99 -4.31 16.87 6.36
CA ILE A 99 -3.65 18.05 5.78
C ILE A 99 -2.17 18.02 6.12
N ALA A 100 -1.31 18.12 5.12
CA ALA A 100 0.11 18.37 5.26
C ALA A 100 0.37 19.87 5.04
N TYR A 101 0.87 20.56 6.07
CA TYR A 101 1.24 21.98 5.99
C TYR A 101 2.61 22.14 5.34
N GLU A 102 3.50 21.18 5.59
CA GLU A 102 4.84 21.11 5.04
C GLU A 102 5.14 19.75 4.38
N PRO A 103 6.11 19.68 3.45
CA PRO A 103 6.50 18.41 2.83
C PRO A 103 6.93 17.31 3.83
N ASN A 104 7.43 17.69 5.01
CA ASN A 104 7.84 16.74 6.05
C ASN A 104 6.65 16.07 6.75
N ASP A 105 5.45 16.66 6.70
CA ASP A 105 4.23 16.11 7.28
C ASP A 105 3.76 14.83 6.56
N PHE A 106 4.31 14.52 5.40
CA PHE A 106 4.05 13.25 4.71
C PHE A 106 4.55 12.04 5.51
N ILE A 107 5.60 12.20 6.32
CA ILE A 107 6.19 11.11 7.11
C ILE A 107 5.19 10.54 8.12
N PRO A 108 4.61 11.35 9.05
CA PRO A 108 3.63 10.82 10.00
C PRO A 108 2.36 10.30 9.32
N ILE A 109 1.94 10.91 8.21
CA ILE A 109 0.79 10.44 7.41
C ILE A 109 1.05 9.04 6.86
N VAL A 110 2.17 8.83 6.17
CA VAL A 110 2.51 7.54 5.58
C VAL A 110 2.79 6.50 6.65
N SER A 111 3.47 6.85 7.74
CA SER A 111 3.70 5.95 8.88
C SER A 111 2.39 5.47 9.50
N TYR A 112 1.40 6.35 9.65
CA TYR A 112 0.08 5.96 10.14
C TYR A 112 -0.63 5.03 9.17
N VAL A 113 -0.69 5.39 7.89
CA VAL A 113 -1.35 4.60 6.84
C VAL A 113 -0.75 3.20 6.76
N SER A 114 0.57 3.10 6.72
CA SER A 114 1.33 1.85 6.61
C SER A 114 0.95 0.84 7.70
N ARG A 115 0.86 1.29 8.96
CA ARG A 115 0.42 0.45 10.09
C ARG A 115 -1.06 0.06 10.06
N LYS A 116 -1.91 0.82 9.35
CA LYS A 116 -3.36 0.56 9.28
C LYS A 116 -3.77 -0.30 8.09
N ILE A 117 -2.96 -0.34 7.05
CA ILE A 117 -3.25 -1.12 5.84
C ILE A 117 -2.61 -2.51 5.84
N LYS A 118 -1.56 -2.73 6.65
CA LYS A 118 -1.02 -4.07 6.94
C LYS A 118 -2.14 -5.05 7.30
#